data_AF-U2QCJ2-F1
#
_entry.id   AF-U2QCJ2-F1
#
_cell.length_a   1.000
_cell.length_b   1.000
_cell.length_c   1.000
_cell.angle_alpha   90.00
_cell.angle_beta   90.00
_cell.angle_gamma   90.00
#
_symmetry.space_group_name_H-M   'P 1'
#
loop_
_entity.id
_entity.type
_entity.pdbx_description
1 polymer ?
#
loop_
_entity_poly.entity_id
_entity_poly.type
_entity_poly.pdbx_seq_one_letter_code
_entity_poly.pdbx_strand_id
1 'polypeptide(L)'
;MNYKKTTISEKRKSEICEAAKHCFLAKGFQNTTMEDVIKEVGMSKGGVYRYYKSTVDMLYDIMLNGNNYRFDRVDDFIKKKS
;
A
#
# COMPACT_ATOMS: atom_id res chain seq x y z
N MET A 1 -14.64 -19.66 8.98
CA MET A 1 -13.87 -18.73 8.12
C MET A 1 -14.39 -17.32 8.37
N ASN A 2 -13.66 -16.49 9.13
CA ASN A 2 -14.04 -15.09 9.35
C ASN A 2 -13.62 -14.26 8.14
N TYR A 3 -14.55 -14.01 7.22
CA TYR A 3 -14.38 -12.96 6.21
C TYR A 3 -14.36 -11.61 6.95
N LYS A 4 -13.18 -11.12 7.36
CA LYS A 4 -13.02 -9.70 7.71
C LYS A 4 -13.35 -8.89 6.47
N LYS A 5 -14.55 -8.34 6.42
CA LYS A 5 -15.01 -7.47 5.34
C LYS A 5 -14.11 -6.22 5.33
N THR A 6 -13.22 -6.12 4.36
CA THR A 6 -12.34 -4.96 4.19
C THR A 6 -13.20 -3.70 4.11
N THR A 7 -12.92 -2.74 4.97
CA THR A 7 -13.63 -1.47 5.00
C THR A 7 -13.36 -0.68 3.73
N ILE A 8 -14.27 0.24 3.37
CA ILE A 8 -14.06 1.17 2.26
C ILE A 8 -12.75 1.95 2.46
N SER A 9 -12.43 2.31 3.71
CA SER A 9 -11.21 3.02 4.08
C SER A 9 -9.95 2.22 3.76
N GLU A 10 -9.90 0.94 4.15
CA GLU A 10 -8.77 0.05 3.86
C GLU A 10 -8.61 -0.20 2.36
N LYS A 11 -9.73 -0.34 1.62
CA LYS A 11 -9.68 -0.46 0.17
C LYS A 11 -9.06 0.78 -0.48
N ARG A 12 -9.45 1.99 -0.06
CA ARG A 12 -8.86 3.24 -0.56
C ARG A 12 -7.38 3.35 -0.23
N LYS A 13 -6.96 3.00 0.99
CA LYS A 13 -5.53 2.92 1.33
C LYS A 13 -4.78 1.96 0.40
N SER A 14 -5.33 0.78 0.15
CA SER A 14 -4.73 -0.21 -0.74
C SER A 14 -4.57 0.32 -2.16
N GLU A 15 -5.61 0.93 -2.72
CA GLU A 15 -5.58 1.51 -4.08
C GLU A 15 -4.50 2.60 -4.19
N ILE A 16 -4.38 3.47 -3.19
CA ILE A 16 -3.33 4.51 -3.16
C ILE A 16 -1.94 3.89 -3.04
N CYS A 17 -1.76 2.85 -2.23
CA CYS A 17 -0.48 2.14 -2.11
C CYS A 17 -0.08 1.40 -3.39
N GLU A 18 -1.03 0.81 -4.13
CA GLU A 18 -0.74 0.22 -5.45
C GLU A 18 -0.27 1.28 -6.44
N ALA A 19 -0.98 2.41 -6.53
CA ALA A 19 -0.58 3.53 -7.38
C ALA A 19 0.81 4.06 -6.99
N ALA A 20 1.08 4.24 -5.69
CA ALA A 20 2.38 4.67 -5.20
C ALA A 20 3.50 3.68 -5.59
N LYS A 21 3.26 2.36 -5.46
CA LYS A 21 4.21 1.34 -5.91
C LYS A 21 4.51 1.45 -7.40
N HIS A 22 3.50 1.63 -8.25
CA HIS A 22 3.71 1.82 -9.68
C HIS A 22 4.59 3.04 -9.96
N CYS A 23 4.29 4.19 -9.34
CA CYS A 23 5.12 5.39 -9.50
C CYS A 23 6.56 5.18 -9.00
N PHE A 24 6.74 4.56 -7.83
CA PHE A 24 8.06 4.27 -7.27
C PHE A 24 8.90 3.35 -8.16
N LEU A 25 8.28 2.32 -8.75
CA LEU A 25 8.95 1.41 -9.67
C LEU A 25 9.30 2.08 -11.00
N ALA A 26 8.46 2.98 -11.49
CA ALA A 26 8.68 3.66 -12.76
C ALA A 26 9.69 4.82 -12.68
N LYS A 27 9.68 5.60 -11.59
CA LYS A 27 10.47 6.84 -11.47
C LYS A 27 11.56 6.78 -10.41
N GLY A 28 11.54 5.76 -9.55
CA GLY A 28 12.30 5.75 -8.30
C GLY A 28 11.57 6.53 -7.19
N PHE A 29 11.77 6.10 -5.94
CA PHE A 29 11.09 6.68 -4.77
C PHE A 29 11.39 8.18 -4.60
N GLN A 30 12.66 8.57 -4.67
CA GLN A 30 13.09 9.96 -4.44
C GLN A 30 12.52 10.95 -5.47
N ASN A 31 12.22 10.47 -6.68
CA ASN A 31 11.68 11.30 -7.76
C ASN A 31 10.15 11.25 -7.85
N THR A 32 9.48 10.53 -6.95
CA THR A 32 8.02 10.40 -6.94
C THR A 32 7.40 11.43 -6.01
N THR A 33 6.44 12.18 -6.52
CA THR A 33 5.70 13.22 -5.79
C THR A 33 4.31 12.76 -5.40
N MET A 34 3.65 13.51 -4.51
CA MET A 34 2.24 13.27 -4.18
C MET A 34 1.34 13.43 -5.41
N GLU A 35 1.63 14.43 -6.25
CA GLU A 35 0.92 14.70 -7.50
C GLU A 35 0.99 13.53 -8.49
N ASP A 36 2.15 12.85 -8.58
CA ASP A 36 2.27 11.64 -9.40
C ASP A 36 1.30 10.55 -8.95
N VAL A 37 1.26 10.27 -7.64
CA VAL A 37 0.40 9.23 -7.08
C VAL A 37 -1.08 9.61 -7.21
N ILE A 38 -1.43 10.88 -7.00
CA ILE A 38 -2.80 11.39 -7.17
C ILE A 38 -3.26 11.19 -8.62
N LYS A 39 -2.39 11.49 -9.59
CA LYS A 39 -2.68 11.27 -11.00
C LYS A 39 -2.85 9.80 -11.33
N GLU A 40 -1.97 8.94 -10.82
CA GLU A 40 -1.99 7.49 -11.05
C GLU A 40 -3.26 6.84 -10.47
N VAL A 41 -3.65 7.18 -9.24
CA VAL A 41 -4.83 6.58 -8.58
C VAL A 41 -6.16 7.13 -9.09
N GLY A 42 -6.14 8.25 -9.83
CA GLY A 42 -7.34 8.88 -10.38
C GLY A 42 -8.31 9.43 -9.33
N MET A 43 -7.86 9.64 -8.09
CA MET A 43 -8.66 10.21 -7.00
C MET A 43 -8.47 11.72 -6.90
N SER A 44 -9.38 12.41 -6.21
CA SER A 44 -9.19 13.83 -5.91
C SER A 44 -7.99 14.04 -4.96
N LYS A 45 -7.34 15.20 -5.06
CA LYS A 45 -6.23 15.60 -4.18
C LYS A 45 -6.63 15.46 -2.70
N GLY A 46 -7.73 16.08 -2.29
CA GLY A 46 -8.24 15.96 -0.91
C GLY A 46 -8.56 14.52 -0.49
N GLY A 47 -8.99 13.66 -1.43
CA GLY A 47 -9.21 12.24 -1.21
C GLY A 47 -7.94 11.49 -0.84
N VAL A 48 -6.84 11.71 -1.55
CA VAL A 48 -5.54 11.09 -1.24
C VAL A 48 -4.92 11.67 0.04
N TYR A 49 -4.94 12.99 0.19
CA TYR A 49 -4.40 13.67 1.38
C TYR A 49 -5.13 13.35 2.68
N ARG A 50 -6.33 12.76 2.62
CA ARG A 50 -7.02 12.19 3.78
C ARG A 50 -6.29 10.99 4.35
N TYR A 51 -5.62 10.19 3.51
CA TYR A 51 -4.97 8.94 3.90
C TYR A 51 -3.46 9.07 4.08
N TYR A 52 -2.80 9.87 3.23
CA TYR A 52 -1.34 10.00 3.22
C TYR A 52 -0.93 11.46 3.10
N LYS A 53 0.05 11.89 3.89
CA LYS A 53 0.58 13.28 3.83
C LYS A 53 1.84 13.37 2.98
N SER A 54 2.54 12.25 2.81
CA SER A 54 3.76 12.15 2.03
C SER A 54 3.88 10.80 1.33
N THR A 55 4.77 10.74 0.34
CA THR A 55 5.19 9.47 -0.29
C THR A 55 5.97 8.58 0.67
N VAL A 56 6.61 9.16 1.70
CA VAL A 56 7.28 8.43 2.79
C VAL A 56 6.25 7.62 3.59
N ASP A 57 5.10 8.20 3.94
CA ASP A 57 4.04 7.50 4.66
C ASP A 57 3.51 6.30 3.85
N MET A 58 3.38 6.46 2.53
CA MET A 58 2.96 5.38 1.64
C MET A 58 4.03 4.28 1.60
N LEU A 59 5.31 4.65 1.46
CA LEU A 59 6.42 3.70 1.45
C LEU A 59 6.47 2.91 2.77
N TYR A 60 6.25 3.57 3.90
CA TYR A 60 6.18 2.91 5.21
C TYR A 60 5.09 1.84 5.25
N ASP A 61 3.85 2.18 4.88
CA ASP A 61 2.73 1.23 4.84
C ASP A 61 3.00 0.08 3.85
N ILE A 62 3.58 0.37 2.68
CA ILE A 62 3.98 -0.64 1.69
C ILE A 62 4.99 -1.63 2.28
N MET A 63 6.02 -1.14 2.98
CA MET A 63 7.05 -1.99 3.58
C MET A 63 6.48 -2.83 4.72
N LEU A 64 5.63 -2.24 5.56
CA LEU A 64 4.95 -2.95 6.65
C LEU A 64 4.06 -4.08 6.11
N ASN A 65 3.26 -3.80 5.07
CA ASN A 65 2.44 -4.81 4.41
C ASN A 65 3.29 -5.93 3.79
N GLY A 66 4.42 -5.57 3.19
CA GLY A 66 5.39 -6.55 2.67
C GLY A 66 5.96 -7.46 3.77
N ASN A 67 6.26 -6.92 4.95
CA ASN A 67 6.74 -7.70 6.08
C ASN A 67 5.67 -8.68 6.60
N ASN A 68 4.44 -8.21 6.77
CA ASN A 68 3.32 -9.06 7.21
C ASN A 68 3.07 -10.21 6.23
N TYR A 69 3.04 -9.91 4.92
CA TYR A 69 2.87 -10.93 3.89
C TYR A 69 3.98 -12.01 3.96
N ARG A 70 5.24 -11.60 4.13
CA ARG A 70 6.35 -12.55 4.26
C ARG A 70 6.24 -13.37 5.54
N PHE A 71 5.85 -12.76 6.65
CA PHE A 71 5.66 -13.44 7.92
C PHE A 71 4.59 -14.52 7.82
N ASP A 72 3.41 -14.18 7.28
CA ASP A 72 2.30 -15.14 7.10
C ASP A 72 2.71 -16.32 6.21
N ARG A 73 3.46 -16.06 5.14
CA ARG A 73 3.97 -17.11 4.24
C ARG A 73 4.95 -18.05 4.93
N VAL A 74 5.81 -17.52 5.80
CA VAL A 74 6.78 -18.31 6.56
C VAL A 74 6.07 -19.14 7.63
N ASP A 75 5.12 -18.55 8.34
CA ASP A 75 4.31 -19.24 9.36
C ASP A 75 3.50 -20.39 8.74
N ASP A 76 2.84 -20.14 7.60
CA ASP A 76 2.13 -21.17 6.83
C ASP A 76 3.05 -22.31 6.40
N PHE A 77 4.28 -21.98 5.98
CA PHE A 77 5.26 -22.98 5.56
C PHE A 77 5.73 -23.84 6.75
N ILE A 78 5.98 -23.22 7.91
CA ILE A 78 6.38 -23.93 9.14
C ILE A 78 5.24 -24.85 9.61
N LYS A 79 4.00 -24.35 9.64
CA LYS A 79 2.83 -25.14 10.06
C LYS A 79 2.53 -26.33 9.18
N LYS A 80 2.79 -26.25 7.87
CA LYS A 80 2.59 -27.37 6.93
C LYS A 80 3.62 -28.49 7.07
N LYS A 81 4.75 -28.24 7.76
CA LYS A 81 5.83 -29.20 7.96
C LYS A 81 5.79 -29.91 9.33
N SER A 82 4.98 -29.41 10.26
CA SER A 82 4.73 -30.02 11.58
C SER A 82 3.48 -30.88 11.54
#